data_AF-A0A7W0VDT9-F1
#
_entry.id   AF-A0A7W0VDT9-F1
#
_cell.length_a   1.000
_cell.length_b   1.000
_cell.length_c   1.000
_cell.angle_alpha   90.00
_cell.angle_beta   90.00
_cell.angle_gamma   90.00
#
_symmetry.space_group_name_H-M   'P 1'
#
loop_
_entity.id
_entity.type
_entity.pdbx_description
1 polymer ?
#
loop_
_entity_poly.entity_id
_entity_poly.type
_entity_poly.pdbx_seq_one_letter_code
_entity_poly.pdbx_strand_id
1 'polypeptide(L)'
;MRNLGAIAFVLCAACGPAEREPGGGAGPDGGVDASGTGTDSGHVSVTFVYAHTESALYKVDPDTLAITQIGSFVWSHGTDSMTDIAIDKTGVMIGVSFTSVYRIDVTNAVATRISDSLSGTFNGLSFVPAQMLGTTGDDVLVGTRNADGVVFRIDPMTGHASAIGNMGQFASSGDLVAVTNFGTAQTADNGFSADRLVRLAPQSFAATPVGTDIGYADIWGVAYWKGKIFGFTSGGEFVTIDPTTGVGTLVQSNGPAWWGAAVTTSAPVIF
;
A
#
# COMPACT_ATOMS: atom_id res chain seq x y z
N MET A 1 14.30 55.38 25.41
CA MET A 1 14.55 54.85 26.77
C MET A 1 13.30 54.08 27.21
N ARG A 2 13.50 53.03 28.00
CA ARG A 2 12.71 51.80 28.11
C ARG A 2 11.34 51.92 28.82
N ASN A 3 10.41 51.07 28.33
CA ASN A 3 9.34 50.30 28.98
C ASN A 3 8.41 50.92 30.05
N LEU A 4 7.14 51.06 29.66
CA LEU A 4 5.95 50.70 30.46
C LEU A 4 5.88 49.15 30.58
N GLY A 5 5.25 48.48 31.53
CA GLY A 5 4.28 48.84 32.57
C GLY A 5 4.00 47.56 33.40
N ALA A 6 3.35 47.74 34.54
CA ALA A 6 3.27 46.79 35.66
C ALA A 6 2.08 45.80 35.60
N ILE A 7 1.95 45.02 36.69
CA ILE A 7 0.77 44.30 37.24
C ILE A 7 0.63 42.84 36.74
N ALA A 8 0.77 41.74 37.51
CA ALA A 8 0.35 41.26 38.84
C ALA A 8 -0.78 40.19 38.74
N PHE A 9 -0.92 39.41 39.83
CA PHE A 9 -1.83 38.28 40.14
C PHE A 9 -1.33 36.85 39.86
N VAL A 10 -1.50 35.84 40.72
CA VAL A 10 -1.80 35.68 42.18
C VAL A 10 -1.55 34.18 42.48
N LEU A 11 -1.06 33.86 43.68
CA LEU A 11 -0.93 32.49 44.21
C LEU A 11 -2.24 31.99 44.84
N CYS A 12 -2.47 30.67 44.83
CA CYS A 12 -3.02 29.80 45.91
C CYS A 12 -3.17 28.37 45.32
N ALA A 13 -2.48 27.28 45.74
CA ALA A 13 -2.56 26.51 47.01
C ALA A 13 -4.02 26.17 47.40
N ALA A 14 -4.50 24.97 47.74
CA ALA A 14 -3.99 23.62 48.03
C ALA A 14 -5.25 22.68 47.94
N CYS A 15 -5.26 21.34 47.97
CA CYS A 15 -5.00 20.38 49.06
C CYS A 15 -5.60 19.02 48.60
N GLY A 16 -4.98 17.88 48.95
CA GLY A 16 -5.64 16.54 48.96
C GLY A 16 -6.67 16.42 50.11
N PRO A 17 -7.28 15.24 50.40
CA PRO A 17 -6.61 13.93 50.49
C PRO A 17 -7.41 12.71 49.93
N ALA A 18 -6.78 11.54 49.99
CA ALA A 18 -7.39 10.22 49.87
C ALA A 18 -7.58 9.59 51.26
N GLU A 19 -8.65 8.80 51.48
CA GLU A 19 -8.67 7.61 52.36
C GLU A 19 -10.05 6.89 52.42
N ARG A 20 -10.03 5.54 52.27
CA ARG A 20 -10.73 4.44 53.03
C ARG A 20 -12.28 4.41 53.12
N GLU A 21 -13.04 3.29 53.14
CA GLU A 21 -12.90 1.85 53.49
C GLU A 21 -14.18 1.07 52.96
N PRO A 22 -14.34 -0.27 53.18
CA PRO A 22 -15.14 -1.21 52.38
C PRO A 22 -16.47 -1.71 53.02
N GLY A 23 -17.25 -2.45 52.22
CA GLY A 23 -18.41 -3.28 52.61
C GLY A 23 -19.35 -3.44 51.39
N GLY A 24 -19.82 -4.60 50.92
CA GLY A 24 -20.13 -5.87 51.56
C GLY A 24 -21.65 -6.10 51.43
N GLY A 25 -22.11 -6.92 50.47
CA GLY A 25 -23.53 -7.28 50.35
C GLY A 25 -23.90 -7.98 49.03
N ALA A 26 -24.29 -9.26 49.13
CA ALA A 26 -24.68 -10.15 48.04
C ALA A 26 -26.17 -10.05 47.68
N GLY A 27 -26.52 -10.34 46.42
CA GLY A 27 -27.88 -10.69 45.97
C GLY A 27 -28.04 -10.66 44.43
N PRO A 28 -28.76 -11.61 43.78
CA PRO A 28 -28.49 -12.05 42.41
C PRO A 28 -29.51 -11.60 41.33
N ASP A 29 -29.14 -11.89 40.08
CA ASP A 29 -29.94 -12.07 38.85
C ASP A 29 -30.59 -10.87 38.12
N GLY A 30 -30.34 -10.85 36.80
CA GLY A 30 -30.92 -9.96 35.78
C GLY A 30 -29.80 -9.36 34.92
N GLY A 31 -29.38 -9.96 33.80
CA GLY A 31 -30.22 -10.11 32.61
C GLY A 31 -30.01 -8.90 31.70
N VAL A 32 -29.09 -9.05 30.74
CA VAL A 32 -28.92 -8.34 29.45
C VAL A 32 -29.47 -6.92 29.32
N ASP A 33 -28.59 -5.94 29.09
CA ASP A 33 -28.58 -5.24 27.79
C ASP A 33 -27.37 -4.33 27.61
N ALA A 34 -26.89 -4.34 26.38
CA ALA A 34 -25.74 -3.60 25.89
C ALA A 34 -25.99 -2.08 25.94
N SER A 35 -25.03 -1.35 26.49
CA SER A 35 -24.70 -0.01 26.01
C SER A 35 -23.18 0.12 26.00
N GLY A 36 -22.56 -0.63 25.09
CA GLY A 36 -21.20 -0.38 24.66
C GLY A 36 -21.17 0.97 23.96
N THR A 37 -20.97 2.05 24.71
CA THR A 37 -20.39 3.28 24.16
C THR A 37 -18.88 3.08 24.08
N GLY A 38 -18.47 2.09 23.29
CA GLY A 38 -17.12 2.02 22.76
C GLY A 38 -17.04 3.15 21.75
N THR A 39 -16.48 4.28 22.18
CA THR A 39 -15.99 5.31 21.28
C THR A 39 -14.98 4.64 20.36
N ASP A 40 -15.42 4.28 19.17
CA ASP A 40 -14.55 3.92 18.06
C ASP A 40 -13.62 5.12 17.87
N SER A 41 -12.39 4.97 18.36
CA SER A 41 -11.35 5.97 18.16
C SER A 41 -11.03 5.91 16.67
N GLY A 42 -11.80 6.69 15.90
CA GLY A 42 -11.76 6.79 14.46
C GLY A 42 -10.39 7.20 13.98
N HIS A 43 -9.49 6.23 13.91
CA HIS A 43 -8.29 6.34 13.11
C HIS A 43 -8.77 6.32 11.67
N VAL A 44 -9.00 7.49 11.11
CA VAL A 44 -9.23 7.65 9.68
C VAL A 44 -7.95 7.11 9.03
N SER A 45 -8.02 5.89 8.50
CA SER A 45 -6.92 5.30 7.76
C SER A 45 -6.69 6.19 6.55
N VAL A 46 -5.58 6.93 6.53
CA VAL A 46 -5.21 7.72 5.37
C VAL A 46 -4.72 6.74 4.31
N THR A 47 -5.48 6.61 3.24
CA THR A 47 -5.08 5.81 2.09
C THR A 47 -4.53 6.71 1.01
N PHE A 48 -3.37 6.34 0.51
CA PHE A 48 -2.79 6.98 -0.65
C PHE A 48 -2.77 6.02 -1.81
N VAL A 49 -3.15 6.50 -2.99
CA VAL A 49 -2.99 5.78 -4.25
C VAL A 49 -2.10 6.59 -5.17
N TYR A 50 -1.07 5.94 -5.70
CA TYR A 50 -0.13 6.51 -6.66
C TYR A 50 -0.03 5.63 -7.89
N ALA A 51 0.36 6.24 -9.00
CA ALA A 51 0.75 5.56 -10.23
C ALA A 51 2.03 6.22 -10.74
N HIS A 52 2.81 5.51 -11.55
CA HIS A 52 4.00 6.10 -12.15
C HIS A 52 4.21 5.66 -13.60
N THR A 53 4.93 6.51 -14.33
CA THR A 53 5.63 6.11 -15.56
C THR A 53 7.07 5.78 -15.20
N GLU A 54 7.91 5.40 -16.16
CA GLU A 54 9.36 5.25 -15.92
C GLU A 54 10.04 6.49 -15.31
N SER A 55 9.44 7.69 -15.48
CA SER A 55 10.10 8.97 -15.22
C SER A 55 9.26 9.99 -14.43
N ALA A 56 8.03 9.67 -14.04
CA ALA A 56 7.17 10.60 -13.31
C ALA A 56 6.22 9.91 -12.33
N LEU A 57 5.96 10.59 -11.21
CA LEU A 57 5.03 10.17 -10.16
C LEU A 57 3.70 10.91 -10.28
N TYR A 58 2.61 10.18 -10.05
CA TYR A 58 1.25 10.68 -10.11
C TYR A 58 0.49 10.26 -8.86
N LYS A 59 -0.36 11.15 -8.36
CA LYS A 59 -1.35 10.86 -7.33
C LYS A 59 -2.68 10.53 -7.99
N VAL A 60 -3.36 9.51 -7.47
CA VAL A 60 -4.72 9.15 -7.87
C VAL A 60 -5.65 9.46 -6.70
N ASP A 61 -6.66 10.27 -6.93
CA ASP A 61 -7.78 10.40 -6.00
C ASP A 61 -8.68 9.16 -6.16
N PRO A 62 -8.79 8.31 -5.14
CA PRO A 62 -9.46 7.03 -5.32
C PRO A 62 -11.00 7.13 -5.28
N ASP A 63 -11.55 8.28 -4.84
CA ASP A 63 -13.00 8.52 -4.85
C ASP A 63 -13.43 9.21 -6.15
N THR A 64 -12.68 10.22 -6.61
CA THR A 64 -13.01 10.93 -7.86
C THR A 64 -12.38 10.31 -9.11
N LEU A 65 -11.43 9.40 -8.92
CA LEU A 65 -10.61 8.76 -9.96
C LEU A 65 -9.72 9.76 -10.74
N ALA A 66 -9.56 10.99 -10.23
CA ALA A 66 -8.72 12.00 -10.85
C ALA A 66 -7.24 11.66 -10.68
N ILE A 67 -6.48 11.80 -11.76
CA ILE A 67 -5.03 11.62 -11.77
C ILE A 67 -4.36 12.98 -11.85
N THR A 68 -3.42 13.25 -10.93
CA THR A 68 -2.63 14.49 -10.92
C THR A 68 -1.15 14.15 -10.91
N GLN A 69 -0.38 14.71 -11.85
CA GLN A 69 1.07 14.57 -11.84
C GLN A 69 1.66 15.33 -10.64
N ILE A 70 2.53 14.67 -9.89
CA ILE A 70 3.28 15.28 -8.79
C ILE A 70 4.54 15.93 -9.36
N GLY A 71 5.29 15.19 -10.18
CA GLY A 71 6.51 15.67 -10.81
C GLY A 71 7.23 14.54 -11.55
N SER A 72 8.23 14.92 -12.35
CA SER A 72 9.22 13.97 -12.86
C SER A 72 10.13 13.50 -11.72
N PHE A 73 10.58 12.25 -11.76
CA PHE A 73 11.53 11.73 -10.78
C PHE A 73 12.83 12.53 -10.84
N VAL A 74 13.21 13.12 -9.70
CA VAL A 74 14.48 13.84 -9.54
C VAL A 74 15.46 12.92 -8.82
N TRP A 75 16.37 12.33 -9.57
CA TRP A 75 17.34 11.35 -9.07
C TRP A 75 18.45 12.04 -8.28
N SER A 76 18.75 11.55 -7.07
CA SER A 76 19.86 12.08 -6.28
C SER A 76 21.25 11.81 -6.88
N HIS A 77 21.34 10.87 -7.83
CA HIS A 77 22.58 10.46 -8.48
C HIS A 77 22.34 9.99 -9.92
N GLY A 78 22.85 10.73 -10.90
CA GLY A 78 22.75 10.36 -12.31
C GLY A 78 21.29 10.35 -12.81
N THR A 79 21.01 9.49 -13.77
CA THR A 79 19.67 9.23 -14.31
C THR A 79 19.37 7.75 -14.21
N ASP A 80 18.13 7.40 -13.92
CA ASP A 80 17.68 6.01 -13.84
C ASP A 80 16.25 5.89 -14.41
N SER A 81 15.70 4.68 -14.40
CA SER A 81 14.32 4.37 -14.82
C SER A 81 13.60 3.67 -13.66
N MET A 82 12.46 4.21 -13.25
CA MET A 82 11.65 3.61 -12.19
C MET A 82 10.91 2.40 -12.76
N THR A 83 11.20 1.21 -12.24
CA THR A 83 10.49 -0.02 -12.65
C THR A 83 9.29 -0.30 -11.77
N ASP A 84 9.31 0.11 -10.49
CA ASP A 84 8.13 0.01 -9.63
C ASP A 84 8.21 0.88 -8.36
N ILE A 85 7.08 1.08 -7.67
CA ILE A 85 6.96 1.80 -6.39
C ILE A 85 6.06 1.05 -5.40
N ALA A 86 6.31 1.22 -4.10
CA ALA A 86 5.48 0.71 -3.02
C ALA A 86 5.39 1.74 -1.90
N ILE A 87 4.24 1.81 -1.23
CA ILE A 87 4.05 2.71 -0.08
C ILE A 87 3.50 1.95 1.14
N ASP A 88 4.15 2.12 2.29
CA ASP A 88 3.74 1.44 3.52
C ASP A 88 2.55 2.14 4.22
N LYS A 89 2.04 1.54 5.31
CA LYS A 89 0.96 2.13 6.13
C LYS A 89 1.26 3.51 6.72
N THR A 90 2.52 3.92 6.77
CA THR A 90 2.96 5.22 7.32
C THR A 90 3.14 6.29 6.25
N GLY A 91 3.03 5.91 4.97
CA GLY A 91 3.23 6.80 3.84
C GLY A 91 4.68 6.89 3.36
N VAL A 92 5.58 6.01 3.82
CA VAL A 92 6.94 5.94 3.28
C VAL A 92 6.90 5.19 1.96
N MET A 93 7.34 5.88 0.89
CA MET A 93 7.42 5.30 -0.45
C MET A 93 8.85 4.82 -0.74
N ILE A 94 8.93 3.57 -1.19
CA ILE A 94 10.13 2.96 -1.76
C ILE A 94 9.89 2.74 -3.24
N GLY A 95 10.88 3.04 -4.06
CA GLY A 95 10.89 2.65 -5.47
C GLY A 95 12.08 1.77 -5.79
N VAL A 96 11.99 1.07 -6.90
CA VAL A 96 13.09 0.28 -7.45
C VAL A 96 13.32 0.64 -8.91
N SER A 97 14.57 0.56 -9.32
CA SER A 97 14.96 0.47 -10.73
C SER A 97 15.42 -0.95 -11.05
N PHE A 98 16.10 -1.14 -12.17
CA PHE A 98 16.73 -2.41 -12.52
C PHE A 98 17.83 -2.85 -11.56
N THR A 99 18.46 -1.91 -10.85
CA THR A 99 19.65 -2.19 -10.00
C THR A 99 19.64 -1.47 -8.66
N SER A 100 18.74 -0.50 -8.45
CA SER A 100 18.77 0.38 -7.29
C SER A 100 17.47 0.38 -6.52
N VAL A 101 17.56 0.71 -5.24
CA VAL A 101 16.42 1.01 -4.36
C VAL A 101 16.45 2.49 -4.02
N TYR A 102 15.28 3.13 -4.04
CA TYR A 102 15.11 4.56 -3.81
C TYR A 102 14.09 4.82 -2.70
N ARG A 103 14.34 5.86 -1.90
CA ARG A 103 13.31 6.51 -1.11
C ARG A 103 12.72 7.63 -1.93
N ILE A 104 11.41 7.67 -2.09
CA ILE A 104 10.73 8.68 -2.91
C ILE A 104 9.97 9.65 -2.00
N ASP A 105 10.20 10.94 -2.20
CA ASP A 105 9.37 11.99 -1.60
C ASP A 105 8.10 12.17 -2.44
N VAL A 106 6.96 11.78 -1.86
CA VAL A 106 5.65 11.81 -2.52
C VAL A 106 5.12 13.22 -2.79
N THR A 107 5.77 14.27 -2.29
CA THR A 107 5.34 15.67 -2.49
C THR A 107 5.97 16.32 -3.71
N ASN A 108 7.16 15.86 -4.12
CA ASN A 108 7.97 16.50 -5.15
C ASN A 108 8.70 15.51 -6.08
N ALA A 109 8.47 14.20 -5.92
CA ALA A 109 9.07 13.12 -6.70
C ALA A 109 10.62 13.05 -6.64
N VAL A 110 11.25 13.58 -5.60
CA VAL A 110 12.69 13.38 -5.37
C VAL A 110 12.95 11.92 -5.00
N ALA A 111 13.77 11.23 -5.81
CA ALA A 111 14.18 9.85 -5.62
C ALA A 111 15.62 9.82 -5.07
N THR A 112 15.73 9.56 -3.76
CA THR A 112 17.02 9.44 -3.08
C THR A 112 17.46 7.98 -3.09
N ARG A 113 18.58 7.66 -3.76
CA ARG A 113 19.09 6.29 -3.79
C ARG A 113 19.50 5.82 -2.39
N ILE A 114 18.98 4.67 -1.98
CA ILE A 114 19.30 4.00 -0.72
C ILE A 114 20.35 2.92 -0.96
N SER A 115 20.19 2.14 -2.03
CA SER A 115 21.11 1.07 -2.45
C SER A 115 21.23 1.05 -3.97
N ASP A 116 22.39 0.66 -4.48
CA ASP A 116 22.70 0.38 -5.89
C ASP A 116 22.96 -1.13 -6.14
N SER A 117 22.56 -1.96 -5.17
CA SER A 117 22.85 -3.39 -5.12
C SER A 117 21.58 -4.24 -5.08
N LEU A 118 20.50 -3.80 -5.73
CA LEU A 118 19.26 -4.56 -5.82
C LEU A 118 19.52 -5.90 -6.55
N SER A 119 19.29 -7.00 -5.86
CA SER A 119 19.53 -8.34 -6.41
C SER A 119 18.29 -8.85 -7.15
N GLY A 120 18.19 -8.53 -8.44
CA GLY A 120 17.12 -8.97 -9.33
C GLY A 120 16.40 -7.79 -9.97
N THR A 121 15.53 -8.10 -10.92
CA THR A 121 14.69 -7.13 -11.61
C THR A 121 13.23 -7.44 -11.30
N PHE A 122 12.49 -6.44 -10.83
CA PHE A 122 11.14 -6.58 -10.33
C PHE A 122 10.21 -5.65 -11.11
N ASN A 123 9.08 -6.19 -11.55
CA ASN A 123 8.00 -5.48 -12.24
C ASN A 123 6.66 -5.58 -11.47
N GLY A 124 6.75 -5.96 -10.20
CA GLY A 124 5.68 -5.84 -9.22
C GLY A 124 6.27 -5.57 -7.84
N LEU A 125 5.76 -4.59 -7.11
CA LEU A 125 6.29 -4.17 -5.81
C LEU A 125 5.19 -3.65 -4.88
N SER A 126 5.02 -4.27 -3.72
CA SER A 126 4.12 -3.76 -2.68
C SER A 126 4.72 -3.93 -1.31
N PHE A 127 4.31 -3.07 -0.39
CA PHE A 127 4.37 -3.43 1.02
C PHE A 127 3.26 -4.43 1.34
N VAL A 128 3.59 -5.46 2.10
CA VAL A 128 2.64 -6.46 2.60
C VAL A 128 2.61 -6.36 4.13
N PRO A 129 1.43 -6.22 4.76
CA PRO A 129 1.37 -6.17 6.21
C PRO A 129 2.02 -7.39 6.86
N ALA A 130 2.85 -7.18 7.89
CA ALA A 130 3.57 -8.25 8.60
C ALA A 130 2.64 -9.41 9.02
N GLN A 131 1.43 -9.09 9.50
CA GLN A 131 0.47 -10.11 9.95
C GLN A 131 0.05 -11.08 8.82
N MET A 132 0.03 -10.63 7.57
CA MET A 132 -0.26 -11.50 6.41
C MET A 132 0.88 -12.47 6.10
N LEU A 133 2.07 -12.20 6.64
CA LEU A 133 3.25 -13.05 6.56
C LEU A 133 3.45 -13.89 7.84
N GLY A 134 2.50 -13.84 8.78
CA GLY A 134 2.61 -14.53 10.07
C GLY A 134 3.62 -13.90 11.03
N THR A 135 4.02 -12.65 10.79
CA THR A 135 4.95 -11.92 11.64
C THR A 135 4.28 -10.69 12.26
N THR A 136 4.98 -10.00 13.15
CA THR A 136 4.53 -8.72 13.73
C THR A 136 5.52 -7.63 13.35
N GLY A 137 5.07 -6.37 13.36
CA GLY A 137 5.92 -5.20 13.13
C GLY A 137 5.56 -4.42 11.86
N ASP A 138 6.59 -3.90 11.21
CA ASP A 138 6.48 -3.06 10.03
C ASP A 138 6.07 -3.86 8.80
N ASP A 139 5.46 -3.17 7.84
CA ASP A 139 5.08 -3.80 6.58
C ASP A 139 6.36 -4.23 5.83
N VAL A 140 6.27 -5.34 5.12
CA VAL A 140 7.42 -5.95 4.44
C VAL A 140 7.39 -5.62 2.96
N LEU A 141 8.49 -5.09 2.43
CA LEU A 141 8.61 -4.87 1.00
C LEU A 141 8.72 -6.21 0.26
N VAL A 142 7.78 -6.44 -0.65
CA VAL A 142 7.67 -7.67 -1.43
C VAL A 142 7.72 -7.34 -2.91
N GLY A 143 8.60 -8.03 -3.63
CA GLY A 143 8.78 -7.90 -5.06
C GLY A 143 8.45 -9.20 -5.80
N THR A 144 7.93 -9.05 -7.02
CA THR A 144 7.69 -10.15 -7.96
C THR A 144 8.30 -9.84 -9.33
N ARG A 145 8.53 -10.90 -10.12
CA ARG A 145 9.17 -10.78 -11.43
C ARG A 145 8.50 -11.64 -12.49
N ASN A 146 8.60 -11.21 -13.74
CA ASN A 146 8.00 -11.86 -14.91
C ASN A 146 8.73 -13.12 -15.42
N ALA A 147 9.50 -13.81 -14.57
CA ALA A 147 10.39 -14.89 -15.01
C ALA A 147 9.98 -16.29 -14.51
N ASP A 148 9.61 -16.42 -13.23
CA ASP A 148 9.57 -17.73 -12.57
C ASP A 148 8.51 -17.88 -11.47
N GLY A 149 7.66 -16.87 -11.28
CA GLY A 149 6.62 -16.88 -10.25
C GLY A 149 7.13 -16.81 -8.81
N VAL A 150 8.45 -16.71 -8.59
CA VAL A 150 9.01 -16.61 -7.25
C VAL A 150 8.71 -15.23 -6.67
N VAL A 151 8.27 -15.21 -5.41
CA VAL A 151 7.98 -13.99 -4.65
C VAL A 151 9.12 -13.74 -3.68
N PHE A 152 9.59 -12.49 -3.62
CA PHE A 152 10.77 -12.11 -2.85
C PHE A 152 10.41 -11.09 -1.77
N ARG A 153 10.97 -11.28 -0.58
CA ARG A 153 11.17 -10.17 0.36
C ARG A 153 12.40 -9.39 -0.09
N ILE A 154 12.27 -8.07 -0.17
CA ILE A 154 13.37 -7.15 -0.46
C ILE A 154 13.66 -6.36 0.81
N ASP A 155 14.93 -6.28 1.20
CA ASP A 155 15.36 -5.32 2.21
C ASP A 155 15.51 -3.94 1.54
N PRO A 156 14.67 -2.93 1.89
CA PRO A 156 14.70 -1.63 1.24
C PRO A 156 15.99 -0.84 1.50
N MET A 157 16.76 -1.20 2.53
CA MET A 157 18.01 -0.52 2.87
C MET A 157 19.20 -1.08 2.11
N THR A 158 19.20 -2.39 1.83
CA THR A 158 20.34 -3.07 1.22
C THR A 158 20.09 -3.49 -0.23
N GLY A 159 18.83 -3.63 -0.64
CA GLY A 159 18.45 -4.22 -1.93
C GLY A 159 18.57 -5.74 -1.98
N HIS A 160 18.92 -6.39 -0.87
CA HIS A 160 19.01 -7.84 -0.82
C HIS A 160 17.61 -8.47 -0.92
N ALA A 161 17.44 -9.37 -1.90
CA ALA A 161 16.20 -10.08 -2.13
C ALA A 161 16.33 -11.57 -1.72
N SER A 162 15.35 -12.06 -0.95
CA SER A 162 15.26 -13.46 -0.54
C SER A 162 13.89 -14.03 -0.90
N ALA A 163 13.86 -15.23 -1.47
CA ALA A 163 12.60 -15.90 -1.81
C ALA A 163 11.76 -16.19 -0.55
N ILE A 164 10.47 -15.91 -0.61
CA ILE A 164 9.50 -16.11 0.48
C ILE A 164 8.25 -16.87 0.06
N GLY A 165 8.03 -17.07 -1.25
CA GLY A 165 6.84 -17.74 -1.76
C GLY A 165 6.93 -17.99 -3.26
N ASN A 166 5.88 -18.60 -3.82
CA ASN A 166 5.82 -18.90 -5.25
C ASN A 166 4.37 -18.95 -5.73
N MET A 167 4.10 -18.28 -6.85
CA MET A 167 2.78 -18.21 -7.49
C MET A 167 2.43 -19.46 -8.32
N GLY A 168 3.30 -20.46 -8.36
CA GLY A 168 3.15 -21.70 -9.10
C GLY A 168 3.40 -21.48 -10.59
N GLN A 169 2.40 -21.78 -11.41
CA GLN A 169 2.47 -21.65 -12.87
C GLN A 169 2.33 -20.20 -13.38
N PHE A 170 2.09 -19.25 -12.47
CA PHE A 170 1.92 -17.84 -12.80
C PHE A 170 3.22 -17.08 -12.58
N ALA A 171 3.49 -16.11 -13.45
CA ALA A 171 4.51 -15.09 -13.26
C ALA A 171 3.85 -13.71 -13.16
N SER A 172 4.59 -12.71 -12.66
CA SER A 172 4.10 -11.34 -12.63
C SER A 172 3.89 -10.85 -14.07
N SER A 173 2.68 -10.38 -14.39
CA SER A 173 2.46 -9.53 -15.56
C SER A 173 2.70 -8.07 -15.19
N GLY A 174 2.31 -7.72 -13.97
CA GLY A 174 2.62 -6.45 -13.34
C GLY A 174 2.56 -6.55 -11.82
N ASP A 175 2.07 -5.47 -11.24
CA ASP A 175 2.11 -5.19 -9.83
C ASP A 175 1.18 -6.05 -8.96
N LEU A 176 1.49 -6.07 -7.66
CA LEU A 176 0.69 -6.69 -6.62
C LEU A 176 0.15 -5.63 -5.65
N VAL A 177 -0.96 -5.93 -5.01
CA VAL A 177 -1.54 -5.10 -3.96
C VAL A 177 -1.86 -5.93 -2.74
N ALA A 178 -1.47 -5.47 -1.55
CA ALA A 178 -1.78 -6.12 -0.28
C ALA A 178 -2.42 -5.13 0.70
N VAL A 179 -3.69 -5.37 1.04
CA VAL A 179 -4.48 -4.49 1.91
C VAL A 179 -5.09 -5.29 3.05
N THR A 180 -4.93 -4.79 4.27
CA THR A 180 -5.53 -5.37 5.48
C THR A 180 -7.02 -5.65 5.29
N ASN A 181 -7.48 -6.84 5.67
CA ASN A 181 -8.85 -7.37 5.49
C ASN A 181 -9.28 -7.68 4.04
N PHE A 182 -8.55 -7.23 3.03
CA PHE A 182 -8.75 -7.63 1.63
C PHE A 182 -7.88 -8.82 1.23
N GLY A 183 -6.65 -8.88 1.73
CA GLY A 183 -5.64 -9.85 1.32
C GLY A 183 -4.73 -9.31 0.21
N THR A 184 -4.07 -10.24 -0.49
CA THR A 184 -3.13 -9.92 -1.58
C THR A 184 -3.70 -10.34 -2.93
N ALA A 185 -3.58 -9.45 -3.91
CA ALA A 185 -3.95 -9.70 -5.31
C ALA A 185 -2.85 -9.22 -6.25
N GLN A 186 -2.81 -9.75 -7.47
CA GLN A 186 -1.80 -9.39 -8.46
C GLN A 186 -2.32 -9.57 -9.88
N THR A 187 -1.84 -8.75 -10.82
CA THR A 187 -1.94 -9.03 -12.26
C THR A 187 -0.84 -10.00 -12.66
N ALA A 188 -1.26 -11.16 -13.17
CA ALA A 188 -0.38 -12.26 -13.49
C ALA A 188 -0.62 -12.79 -14.89
N ASP A 189 0.43 -13.36 -15.47
CA ASP A 189 0.39 -14.09 -16.73
C ASP A 189 0.78 -15.55 -16.49
N ASN A 190 0.23 -16.44 -17.32
CA ASN A 190 0.64 -17.82 -17.47
C ASN A 190 0.56 -18.28 -18.94
N GLY A 191 0.96 -17.41 -19.87
CA GLY A 191 1.00 -17.66 -21.32
C GLY A 191 -0.26 -17.22 -22.08
N PHE A 192 -1.03 -16.27 -21.53
CA PHE A 192 -2.24 -15.72 -22.16
C PHE A 192 -1.97 -14.35 -22.80
N SER A 193 -2.82 -13.94 -23.73
CA SER A 193 -2.72 -12.63 -24.39
C SER A 193 -3.28 -11.46 -23.57
N ALA A 194 -3.99 -11.75 -22.46
CA ALA A 194 -4.57 -10.77 -21.57
C ALA A 194 -4.22 -11.12 -20.12
N ASP A 195 -4.12 -10.09 -19.29
CA ASP A 195 -3.76 -10.26 -17.89
C ASP A 195 -4.89 -10.92 -17.11
N ARG A 196 -4.50 -11.69 -16.09
CA ARG A 196 -5.42 -12.30 -15.15
C ARG A 196 -5.25 -11.69 -13.78
N LEU A 197 -6.35 -11.54 -13.07
CA LEU A 197 -6.31 -11.25 -11.64
C LEU A 197 -6.10 -12.57 -10.90
N VAL A 198 -5.12 -12.60 -9.99
CA VAL A 198 -4.93 -13.73 -9.07
C VAL A 198 -5.02 -13.27 -7.62
N ARG A 199 -5.54 -14.13 -6.75
CA ARG A 199 -5.41 -14.04 -5.29
C ARG A 199 -4.18 -14.79 -4.85
N LEU A 200 -3.39 -14.18 -3.98
CA LEU A 200 -2.22 -14.84 -3.41
C LEU A 200 -2.52 -15.30 -1.98
N ALA A 201 -2.28 -16.58 -1.72
CA ALA A 201 -2.43 -17.12 -0.37
C ALA A 201 -1.46 -16.42 0.61
N PRO A 202 -1.90 -16.08 1.84
CA PRO A 202 -1.01 -15.57 2.87
C PRO A 202 0.18 -16.49 3.09
N GLN A 203 1.35 -15.91 3.38
CA GLN A 203 2.64 -16.58 3.62
C GLN A 203 3.24 -17.33 2.42
N SER A 204 2.49 -18.19 1.72
CA SER A 204 3.02 -19.02 0.62
C SER A 204 3.00 -18.32 -0.74
N PHE A 205 2.12 -17.33 -0.91
CA PHE A 205 1.84 -16.64 -2.17
C PHE A 205 1.36 -17.56 -3.31
N ALA A 206 0.85 -18.75 -2.99
CA ALA A 206 0.24 -19.60 -3.99
C ALA A 206 -0.93 -18.87 -4.68
N ALA A 207 -0.89 -18.79 -6.01
CA ALA A 207 -1.86 -18.01 -6.78
C ALA A 207 -3.12 -18.81 -7.12
N THR A 208 -4.27 -18.18 -6.95
CA THR A 208 -5.59 -18.68 -7.39
C THR A 208 -6.23 -17.66 -8.33
N PRO A 209 -6.55 -18.02 -9.59
CA PRO A 209 -7.21 -17.11 -10.51
C PRO A 209 -8.56 -16.59 -10.01
N VAL A 210 -8.86 -15.34 -10.34
CA VAL A 210 -10.16 -14.71 -10.19
C VAL A 210 -10.70 -14.44 -11.58
N GLY A 211 -11.78 -15.12 -11.96
CA GLY A 211 -12.31 -15.04 -13.33
C GLY A 211 -11.41 -15.73 -14.37
N THR A 212 -11.63 -15.40 -15.64
CA THR A 212 -10.89 -15.96 -16.79
C THR A 212 -9.84 -15.01 -17.35
N ASP A 213 -10.17 -13.73 -17.43
CA ASP A 213 -9.32 -12.63 -17.88
C ASP A 213 -9.89 -11.30 -17.37
N ILE A 214 -9.03 -10.28 -17.34
CA ILE A 214 -9.43 -8.92 -16.95
C ILE A 214 -10.10 -8.17 -18.13
N GLY A 215 -9.91 -8.64 -19.36
CA GLY A 215 -10.32 -7.94 -20.58
C GLY A 215 -9.35 -6.83 -21.03
N TYR A 216 -8.21 -6.68 -20.34
CA TYR A 216 -7.13 -5.75 -20.66
C TYR A 216 -5.78 -6.48 -20.52
N ALA A 217 -4.76 -5.98 -21.20
CA ALA A 217 -3.40 -6.52 -21.18
C ALA A 217 -2.42 -5.45 -20.70
N ASP A 218 -1.20 -5.87 -20.36
CA ASP A 218 -0.11 -5.00 -19.94
C ASP A 218 -0.50 -4.08 -18.76
N ILE A 219 -1.23 -4.63 -17.79
CA ILE A 219 -1.66 -3.95 -16.56
C ILE A 219 -0.51 -3.99 -15.57
N TRP A 220 0.43 -3.07 -15.76
CA TRP A 220 1.68 -3.04 -15.03
C TRP A 220 1.54 -2.45 -13.62
N GLY A 221 0.55 -1.58 -13.38
CA GLY A 221 0.28 -1.05 -12.04
C GLY A 221 -1.06 -1.49 -11.48
N VAL A 222 -1.12 -1.82 -10.17
CA VAL A 222 -2.38 -2.08 -9.46
C VAL A 222 -2.48 -1.36 -8.13
N ALA A 223 -3.69 -0.95 -7.77
CA ALA A 223 -3.99 -0.39 -6.45
C ALA A 223 -5.35 -0.88 -5.97
N TYR A 224 -5.73 -0.56 -4.73
CA TYR A 224 -7.01 -0.97 -4.16
C TYR A 224 -7.72 0.15 -3.41
N TRP A 225 -9.02 0.26 -3.58
CA TRP A 225 -9.87 1.17 -2.82
C TRP A 225 -11.31 0.68 -2.74
N LYS A 226 -11.89 0.64 -1.53
CA LYS A 226 -13.32 0.40 -1.28
C LYS A 226 -13.89 -0.74 -2.16
N GLY A 227 -13.28 -1.91 -2.09
CA GLY A 227 -13.77 -3.09 -2.81
C GLY A 227 -13.51 -3.10 -4.31
N LYS A 228 -12.66 -2.20 -4.83
CA LYS A 228 -12.23 -2.21 -6.23
C LYS A 228 -10.72 -2.28 -6.31
N ILE A 229 -10.23 -3.02 -7.30
CA ILE A 229 -8.83 -2.91 -7.72
C ILE A 229 -8.78 -1.86 -8.84
N PHE A 230 -7.75 -1.05 -8.87
CA PHE A 230 -7.41 -0.16 -9.97
C PHE A 230 -6.31 -0.81 -10.79
N GLY A 231 -6.39 -0.74 -12.12
CA GLY A 231 -5.38 -1.24 -13.04
C GLY A 231 -4.92 -0.12 -13.97
N PHE A 232 -3.60 -0.03 -14.17
CA PHE A 232 -2.96 0.97 -15.01
C PHE A 232 -2.12 0.26 -16.08
N THR A 233 -2.39 0.54 -17.35
CA THR A 233 -1.77 -0.17 -18.47
C THR A 233 -0.63 0.62 -19.11
N SER A 234 0.29 -0.09 -19.77
CA SER A 234 1.30 0.54 -20.63
C SER A 234 0.67 1.27 -21.84
N GLY A 235 -0.56 0.94 -22.22
CA GLY A 235 -1.36 1.63 -23.25
C GLY A 235 -1.98 2.95 -22.81
N GLY A 236 -1.91 3.29 -21.52
CA GLY A 236 -2.47 4.53 -20.96
C GLY A 236 -3.92 4.42 -20.50
N GLU A 237 -4.47 3.21 -20.45
CA GLU A 237 -5.74 2.93 -19.80
C GLU A 237 -5.61 2.94 -18.27
N PHE A 238 -6.61 3.53 -17.63
CA PHE A 238 -6.95 3.32 -16.24
C PHE A 238 -8.28 2.57 -16.19
N VAL A 239 -8.29 1.40 -15.55
CA VAL A 239 -9.45 0.52 -15.40
C VAL A 239 -9.74 0.26 -13.92
N THR A 240 -11.00 -0.03 -13.58
CA THR A 240 -11.32 -0.71 -12.32
C THR A 240 -11.51 -2.18 -12.58
N ILE A 241 -11.02 -3.05 -11.70
CA ILE A 241 -11.13 -4.50 -11.77
C ILE A 241 -11.98 -4.98 -10.58
N ASP A 242 -13.00 -5.77 -10.88
CA ASP A 242 -13.84 -6.39 -9.86
C ASP A 242 -13.06 -7.52 -9.16
N PRO A 243 -12.85 -7.42 -7.83
CA PRO A 243 -12.08 -8.40 -7.06
C PRO A 243 -12.72 -9.79 -6.94
N THR A 244 -13.99 -9.94 -7.32
CA THR A 244 -14.77 -11.18 -7.24
C THR A 244 -14.87 -11.86 -8.60
N THR A 245 -15.08 -11.09 -9.66
CA THR A 245 -15.26 -11.63 -11.02
C THR A 245 -13.99 -11.57 -11.86
N GLY A 246 -13.03 -10.72 -11.49
CA GLY A 246 -11.79 -10.48 -12.24
C GLY A 246 -11.98 -9.53 -13.43
N VAL A 247 -13.20 -9.07 -13.72
CA VAL A 247 -13.51 -8.29 -14.92
C VAL A 247 -13.10 -6.83 -14.76
N GLY A 248 -12.39 -6.29 -15.75
CA GLY A 248 -12.02 -4.89 -15.87
C GLY A 248 -13.13 -4.03 -16.48
N THR A 249 -13.19 -2.76 -16.08
CA THR A 249 -14.07 -1.73 -16.65
C THR A 249 -13.25 -0.46 -16.87
N LEU A 250 -13.30 0.09 -18.08
CA LEU A 250 -12.57 1.29 -18.44
C LEU A 250 -13.05 2.51 -17.64
N VAL A 251 -12.10 3.26 -17.08
CA VAL A 251 -12.33 4.58 -16.48
C VAL A 251 -11.93 5.67 -17.48
N GLN A 252 -10.71 5.59 -18.02
CA GLN A 252 -10.19 6.49 -19.04
C GLN A 252 -9.07 5.82 -19.86
N SER A 253 -8.77 6.33 -21.05
CA SER A 253 -7.80 5.74 -22.00
C SER A 253 -6.84 6.76 -22.64
N ASN A 254 -6.69 7.92 -22.01
CA ASN A 254 -5.84 9.02 -22.48
C ASN A 254 -4.68 9.33 -21.52
N GLY A 255 -4.31 8.35 -20.68
CA GLY A 255 -3.18 8.46 -19.78
C GLY A 255 -1.82 8.27 -20.49
N PRO A 256 -0.71 8.54 -19.79
CA PRO A 256 0.62 8.13 -20.23
C PRO A 256 0.78 6.60 -20.16
N ALA A 257 1.85 6.06 -20.74
CA ALA A 257 2.23 4.67 -20.54
C ALA A 257 2.61 4.40 -19.08
N TRP A 258 1.78 3.64 -18.36
CA TRP A 258 1.98 3.34 -16.94
C TRP A 258 2.95 2.18 -16.73
N TRP A 259 3.73 2.25 -15.65
CA TRP A 259 4.77 1.27 -15.31
C TRP A 259 4.55 0.56 -13.98
N GLY A 260 3.70 1.11 -13.11
CA GLY A 260 3.41 0.54 -11.81
C GLY A 260 2.49 1.45 -11.01
N ALA A 261 2.07 0.99 -9.84
CA ALA A 261 1.24 1.76 -8.93
C ALA A 261 1.59 1.44 -7.49
N ALA A 262 1.01 2.17 -6.55
CA ALA A 262 1.13 1.84 -5.14
C ALA A 262 -0.11 2.25 -4.37
N VAL A 263 -0.44 1.45 -3.36
CA VAL A 263 -1.43 1.82 -2.34
C VAL A 263 -0.91 1.47 -0.96
N THR A 264 -1.25 2.30 0.02
CA THR A 264 -0.97 1.99 1.42
C THR A 264 -1.64 0.67 1.83
N THR A 265 -0.98 -0.08 2.71
CA THR A 265 -1.47 -1.39 3.17
C THR A 265 -2.74 -1.33 4.04
N SER A 266 -3.20 -0.12 4.35
CA SER A 266 -4.46 0.17 5.03
C SER A 266 -5.37 0.99 4.11
N ALA A 267 -6.45 0.36 3.65
CA ALA A 267 -7.49 0.99 2.84
C ALA A 267 -8.87 0.46 3.23
N PRO A 268 -9.94 1.27 3.10
CA PRO A 268 -11.30 0.83 3.37
C PRO A 268 -11.69 -0.37 2.49
N VAL A 269 -12.27 -1.38 3.12
CA VAL A 269 -12.84 -2.57 2.48
C VAL A 269 -14.35 -2.52 2.66
N ILE A 270 -15.10 -2.77 1.58
CA ILE A 270 -16.56 -2.93 1.62
C ILE A 270 -16.89 -4.40 1.36
N PHE A 271 -17.82 -4.95 2.14
CA PHE A 271 -18.32 -6.32 2.01
C PHE A 271 -19.72 -6.31 1.39
#